data_AF-A0A2V5SC96-F1
#
_entry.id   AF-A0A2V5SC96-F1
#
_cell.length_a   1.000
_cell.length_b   1.000
_cell.length_c   1.000
_cell.angle_alpha   90.00
_cell.angle_beta   90.00
_cell.angle_gamma   90.00
#
_symmetry.space_group_name_H-M   'P 1'
#
loop_
_entity.id
_entity.type
_entity.pdbx_description
1 polymer ?
#
loop_
_entity_poly.entity_id
_entity_poly.type
_entity_poly.pdbx_seq_one_letter_code
_entity_poly.pdbx_strand_id
1 'polypeptide(L)'
;MSAIRASAAEPAILPFGSLEWLKRELTPTHLREVRTAIMVGGAVLCVIISMTLQVPELSLSAYMVFFISKESKFLTTVTGVGGLLGATIGIGGTLLLYKFTYGHPELRIPGMAISLFLGMWLSRVFVLGPLGFIIGFVVAVSQSIGEAVPSPEQLVRDILWLWVALAYGVGVTVVLNSLFLPDTASAPAHRPK
;
A
#
# COMPACT_ATOMS: atom_id res chain seq x y z
N MET A 1 12.94 -52.10 -29.27
CA MET A 1 14.02 -51.12 -29.00
C MET A 1 13.38 -49.76 -28.90
N SER A 2 13.44 -49.19 -27.70
CA SER A 2 12.61 -48.09 -27.18
C SER A 2 12.97 -46.75 -27.80
N ALA A 3 11.92 -45.94 -28.01
CA ALA A 3 11.94 -44.61 -28.59
C ALA A 3 12.92 -43.65 -27.89
N ILE A 4 13.62 -42.89 -28.72
CA ILE A 4 14.35 -41.68 -28.36
C ILE A 4 13.34 -40.67 -27.81
N ARG A 5 13.41 -40.40 -26.50
CA ARG A 5 12.71 -39.29 -25.84
C ARG A 5 13.22 -37.99 -26.45
N ALA A 6 12.39 -37.37 -27.29
CA ALA A 6 12.61 -36.01 -27.75
C ALA A 6 12.53 -35.03 -26.57
N SER A 7 13.65 -34.33 -26.39
CA SER A 7 13.83 -32.97 -25.90
C SER A 7 12.71 -32.33 -25.07
N ALA A 8 13.03 -31.98 -23.82
CA ALA A 8 12.28 -30.98 -23.07
C ALA A 8 12.31 -29.66 -23.87
N ALA A 9 11.15 -29.27 -24.40
CA ALA A 9 11.01 -28.02 -25.14
C ALA A 9 11.40 -26.84 -24.22
N GLU A 10 12.51 -26.20 -24.57
CA GLU A 10 12.93 -24.90 -24.06
C GLU A 10 11.76 -23.91 -24.25
N PRO A 11 11.37 -23.12 -23.23
CA PRO A 11 10.21 -22.26 -23.34
C PRO A 11 10.48 -21.23 -24.45
N ALA A 12 9.70 -21.31 -25.53
CA ALA A 12 9.77 -20.36 -26.62
C ALA A 12 9.68 -18.94 -26.05
N ILE A 13 10.76 -18.19 -26.18
CA ILE A 13 10.81 -16.77 -25.84
C ILE A 13 9.94 -16.08 -26.89
N LEU A 14 8.64 -16.00 -26.61
CA LEU A 14 7.69 -15.28 -27.46
C LEU A 14 8.14 -13.82 -27.53
N PRO A 15 8.21 -13.21 -28.73
CA PRO A 15 8.56 -11.82 -28.86
C PRO A 15 7.57 -10.96 -28.06
N PHE A 16 8.11 -10.08 -27.22
CA PHE A 16 7.35 -9.12 -26.44
C PHE A 16 6.47 -8.30 -27.40
N GLY A 17 5.17 -8.21 -27.12
CA GLY A 17 4.20 -7.52 -27.99
C GLY A 17 3.46 -8.42 -29.01
N SER A 18 3.76 -9.72 -29.07
CA SER A 18 2.95 -10.64 -29.89
C SER A 18 1.60 -10.96 -29.22
N LEU A 19 0.58 -11.27 -30.04
CA LEU A 19 -0.74 -11.65 -29.54
C LEU A 19 -0.69 -12.94 -28.70
N GLU A 20 0.17 -13.89 -29.06
CA GLU A 20 0.37 -15.14 -28.31
C GLU A 20 1.07 -14.90 -26.97
N TRP A 21 2.02 -13.96 -26.91
CA TRP A 21 2.59 -13.50 -25.64
C TRP A 21 1.50 -12.89 -24.75
N LEU A 22 0.65 -12.03 -25.32
CA LEU A 22 -0.43 -11.37 -24.58
C LEU A 22 -1.48 -12.38 -24.09
N LYS A 23 -1.91 -13.32 -24.94
CA LYS A 23 -2.83 -14.40 -24.56
C LYS A 23 -2.27 -15.23 -23.41
N ARG A 24 -0.99 -15.61 -23.47
CA ARG A 24 -0.31 -16.34 -22.40
C ARG A 24 -0.30 -15.55 -21.09
N GLU A 25 0.00 -14.26 -21.16
CA GLU A 25 0.06 -13.40 -19.97
C GLU A 25 -1.32 -13.10 -19.38
N LEU A 26 -2.37 -13.06 -20.21
CA LEU A 26 -3.76 -12.90 -19.79
C LEU A 26 -4.43 -14.20 -19.35
N THR A 27 -3.79 -15.35 -19.54
CA THR A 27 -4.39 -16.64 -19.16
C THR A 27 -4.59 -16.66 -17.64
N PRO A 28 -5.83 -16.88 -17.17
CA PRO A 28 -6.10 -16.97 -15.74
C PRO A 28 -5.25 -18.07 -15.11
N THR A 29 -4.58 -17.75 -14.01
CA THR A 29 -3.94 -18.75 -13.17
C THR A 29 -4.64 -18.77 -11.83
N HIS A 30 -4.75 -19.94 -11.22
CA HIS A 30 -5.41 -20.10 -9.92
C HIS A 30 -4.86 -19.13 -8.87
N LEU A 31 -3.55 -18.86 -8.88
CA LEU A 31 -2.95 -17.88 -7.98
C LEU A 31 -3.40 -16.43 -8.25
N ARG A 32 -3.56 -16.05 -9.53
CA ARG A 32 -4.09 -14.72 -9.91
C ARG A 32 -5.56 -14.59 -9.53
N GLU A 33 -6.35 -15.65 -9.65
CA GLU A 33 -7.76 -15.67 -9.23
C GLU A 33 -7.89 -15.44 -7.72
N VAL A 34 -7.14 -16.18 -6.91
CA VAL A 34 -7.13 -16.01 -5.44
C VAL A 34 -6.71 -14.59 -5.05
N ARG A 35 -5.65 -14.04 -5.65
CA ARG A 35 -5.19 -12.67 -5.39
C ARG A 35 -6.23 -11.63 -5.78
N THR A 36 -6.88 -11.81 -6.93
CA THR A 36 -7.95 -10.92 -7.39
C THR A 36 -9.13 -10.96 -6.43
N ALA A 37 -9.52 -12.15 -5.97
CA ALA A 37 -10.60 -12.32 -4.99
C ALA A 37 -10.26 -11.65 -3.65
N ILE A 38 -9.01 -11.76 -3.16
CA ILE A 38 -8.54 -11.06 -1.95
C ILE A 38 -8.62 -9.55 -2.12
N MET A 39 -8.14 -9.01 -3.25
CA MET A 39 -8.15 -7.57 -3.50
C MET A 39 -9.57 -7.01 -3.65
N VAL A 40 -10.42 -7.68 -4.44
CA VAL A 40 -11.82 -7.27 -4.63
C VAL A 40 -12.59 -7.40 -3.31
N GLY A 41 -12.48 -8.53 -2.63
CA GLY A 41 -13.13 -8.75 -1.33
C GLY A 41 -12.67 -7.74 -0.28
N GLY A 42 -11.37 -7.43 -0.23
CA GLY A 42 -10.81 -6.40 0.64
C GLY A 42 -11.33 -5.01 0.32
N ALA A 43 -11.37 -4.62 -0.96
CA ALA A 43 -11.91 -3.33 -1.37
C ALA A 43 -13.39 -3.19 -1.04
N VAL A 44 -14.20 -4.22 -1.35
CA VAL A 44 -15.64 -4.26 -1.01
C VAL A 44 -15.84 -4.17 0.50
N LEU A 45 -15.05 -4.89 1.30
CA LEU A 45 -15.15 -4.83 2.76
C LEU A 45 -14.79 -3.43 3.28
N CYS A 46 -13.73 -2.80 2.74
CA CYS A 46 -13.38 -1.42 3.08
C CYS A 46 -14.52 -0.45 2.73
N VAL A 47 -15.18 -0.64 1.59
CA VAL A 47 -16.34 0.17 1.17
C VAL A 47 -17.51 -0.02 2.15
N ILE A 48 -17.85 -1.26 2.50
CA ILE A 48 -18.93 -1.56 3.46
C ILE A 48 -18.64 -0.91 4.82
N ILE A 49 -17.41 -1.05 5.34
CA ILE A 49 -17.00 -0.43 6.59
C ILE A 49 -17.10 1.09 6.49
N SER A 50 -16.60 1.68 5.39
CA SER A 50 -16.64 3.13 5.15
C SER A 50 -18.06 3.67 5.17
N MET A 51 -18.98 3.01 4.46
CA MET A 51 -20.37 3.43 4.37
C MET A 51 -21.12 3.22 5.68
N THR A 52 -20.81 2.14 6.42
CA THR A 52 -21.42 1.85 7.72
C THR A 52 -20.99 2.87 8.78
N LEU A 53 -19.72 3.23 8.79
CA LEU A 53 -19.15 4.18 9.75
C LEU A 53 -19.23 5.64 9.27
N GLN A 54 -19.77 5.88 8.07
CA GLN A 54 -19.83 7.19 7.41
C GLN A 54 -18.46 7.90 7.36
N VAL A 55 -17.43 7.13 6.99
CA VAL A 55 -16.05 7.64 6.85
C VAL A 55 -16.00 8.63 5.68
N PRO A 56 -15.45 9.85 5.86
CA PRO A 56 -15.37 10.86 4.80
C PRO A 56 -14.54 10.37 3.59
N GLU A 57 -13.39 9.76 3.85
CA GLU A 57 -12.41 9.33 2.82
C GLU A 57 -12.51 7.83 2.52
N LEU A 58 -13.67 7.42 1.99
CA LEU A 58 -13.97 6.05 1.53
C LEU A 58 -12.95 5.50 0.52
N SER A 59 -12.57 6.32 -0.47
CA SER A 59 -11.78 5.87 -1.61
C SER A 59 -10.38 5.47 -1.19
N LEU A 60 -9.83 6.18 -0.20
CA LEU A 60 -8.48 6.01 0.30
C LEU A 60 -8.32 4.66 1.04
N SER A 61 -9.32 4.24 1.81
CA SER A 61 -9.27 2.95 2.50
C SER A 61 -9.31 1.76 1.54
N ALA A 62 -10.16 1.81 0.51
CA ALA A 62 -10.19 0.82 -0.54
C ALA A 62 -8.86 0.80 -1.33
N TYR A 63 -8.25 1.97 -1.54
CA TYR A 63 -6.97 2.09 -2.23
C TYR A 63 -5.81 1.43 -1.46
N MET A 64 -5.86 1.43 -0.13
CA MET A 64 -4.85 0.74 0.70
C MET A 64 -4.76 -0.76 0.41
N VAL A 65 -5.86 -1.39 -0.03
CA VAL A 65 -5.88 -2.81 -0.38
C VAL A 65 -4.90 -3.11 -1.51
N PHE A 66 -4.87 -2.25 -2.52
CA PHE A 66 -3.96 -2.42 -3.65
C PHE A 66 -2.51 -2.09 -3.30
N PHE A 67 -2.28 -1.11 -2.42
CA PHE A 67 -0.93 -0.73 -2.02
C PHE A 67 -0.25 -1.72 -1.09
N ILE A 68 -1.01 -2.24 -0.11
CA ILE A 68 -0.47 -3.07 0.96
C ILE A 68 -0.33 -4.53 0.54
N SER A 69 -1.24 -5.05 -0.29
CA SER A 69 -1.17 -6.42 -0.77
C SER A 69 0.10 -6.65 -1.59
N LYS A 70 0.96 -7.58 -1.14
CA LYS A 70 2.22 -7.97 -1.81
C LYS A 70 2.19 -9.43 -2.24
N GLU A 71 3.29 -9.88 -2.84
CA GLU A 71 3.41 -11.23 -3.40
C GLU A 71 3.47 -12.34 -2.35
N SER A 72 3.81 -12.01 -1.10
CA SER A 72 3.87 -12.97 0.00
C SER A 72 3.19 -12.41 1.25
N LYS A 73 2.78 -13.31 2.15
CA LYS A 73 2.19 -12.94 3.45
C LYS A 73 3.16 -12.06 4.24
N PHE A 74 4.42 -12.48 4.33
CA PHE A 74 5.46 -11.74 5.06
C PHE A 74 5.64 -10.32 4.53
N LEU A 75 5.79 -10.16 3.20
CA LEU A 75 5.95 -8.83 2.61
C LEU A 75 4.71 -7.96 2.81
N THR A 76 3.52 -8.55 2.72
CA THR A 76 2.25 -7.84 2.97
C THR A 76 2.18 -7.35 4.41
N THR A 77 2.51 -8.22 5.37
CA THR A 77 2.48 -7.88 6.81
C THR A 77 3.53 -6.83 7.17
N VAL A 78 4.77 -6.98 6.70
CA VAL A 78 5.83 -5.99 6.94
C VAL A 78 5.46 -4.64 6.32
N THR A 79 4.93 -4.65 5.09
CA THR A 79 4.46 -3.41 4.42
C THR A 79 3.28 -2.80 5.17
N GLY A 80 2.33 -3.61 5.65
CA GLY A 80 1.17 -3.15 6.39
C GLY A 80 1.53 -2.55 7.74
N VAL A 81 2.27 -3.28 8.58
CA VAL A 81 2.73 -2.80 9.89
C VAL A 81 3.58 -1.55 9.73
N GLY A 82 4.54 -1.60 8.79
CA GLY A 82 5.34 -0.43 8.46
C GLY A 82 4.49 0.76 8.02
N GLY A 83 3.61 0.55 7.05
CA GLY A 83 2.72 1.59 6.53
C GLY A 83 1.86 2.23 7.62
N LEU A 84 1.33 1.43 8.56
CA LEU A 84 0.55 1.93 9.68
C LEU A 84 1.38 2.76 10.66
N LEU A 85 2.61 2.34 10.96
CA LEU A 85 3.55 3.11 11.77
C LEU A 85 3.91 4.44 11.09
N GLY A 86 4.24 4.40 9.80
CA GLY A 86 4.55 5.59 9.01
C GLY A 86 3.37 6.55 8.93
N ALA A 87 2.16 6.04 8.69
CA ALA A 87 0.92 6.82 8.72
C ALA A 87 0.69 7.46 10.09
N THR A 88 0.87 6.72 11.19
CA THR A 88 0.67 7.24 12.54
C THR A 88 1.65 8.38 12.87
N ILE A 89 2.93 8.20 12.52
CA ILE A 89 3.96 9.24 12.70
C ILE A 89 3.65 10.45 11.80
N GLY A 90 3.26 10.22 10.54
CA GLY A 90 2.91 11.27 9.59
C GLY A 90 1.70 12.08 10.04
N ILE A 91 0.66 11.41 10.56
CA ILE A 91 -0.53 12.06 11.12
C ILE A 91 -0.16 12.87 12.37
N GLY A 92 0.63 12.31 13.29
CA GLY A 92 1.13 13.04 14.46
C GLY A 92 1.96 14.27 14.08
N GLY A 93 2.86 14.13 13.10
CA GLY A 93 3.65 15.23 12.54
C GLY A 93 2.80 16.29 11.87
N THR A 94 1.74 15.88 11.17
CA THR A 94 0.77 16.78 10.54
C THR A 94 0.06 17.64 11.60
N LEU A 95 -0.48 17.01 12.65
CA LEU A 95 -1.18 17.70 13.74
C LEU A 95 -0.23 18.67 14.47
N LEU A 96 1.01 18.23 14.72
CA LEU A 96 2.04 19.08 15.33
C LEU A 96 2.36 20.29 14.45
N LEU A 97 2.52 20.08 13.14
CA LEU A 97 2.85 21.16 12.21
C LEU A 97 1.69 22.16 12.09
N TYR A 98 0.45 21.68 12.10
CA TYR A 98 -0.74 22.54 12.09
C TYR A 98 -0.88 23.46 13.30
N LYS A 99 -0.30 23.10 14.44
CA LYS A 99 -0.22 24.01 15.59
C LYS A 99 0.48 25.32 15.24
N PHE A 100 1.40 25.29 14.27
CA PHE A 100 2.17 26.45 13.85
C PHE A 100 1.66 27.04 12.53
N THR A 101 1.10 26.22 11.64
CA THR A 101 0.75 26.64 10.27
C THR A 101 -0.72 27.00 10.08
N TYR A 102 -1.61 26.66 11.02
CA TYR A 102 -3.02 27.03 10.91
C TYR A 102 -3.21 28.55 11.05
N GLY A 103 -3.84 29.18 10.06
CA GLY A 103 -3.96 30.64 9.97
C GLY A 103 -2.70 31.36 9.47
N HIS A 104 -1.62 30.63 9.18
CA HIS A 104 -0.34 31.12 8.69
C HIS A 104 0.10 30.38 7.42
N PRO A 105 -0.55 30.62 6.27
CA PRO A 105 -0.23 29.97 4.99
C PRO A 105 1.24 30.05 4.61
N GLU A 106 1.88 31.17 4.95
CA GLU A 106 3.28 31.45 4.68
C GLU A 106 4.23 30.39 5.26
N LEU A 107 3.87 29.76 6.38
CA LEU A 107 4.66 28.72 7.02
C LEU A 107 4.45 27.32 6.42
N ARG A 108 3.42 27.15 5.60
CA ARG A 108 3.05 25.84 5.03
C ARG A 108 3.98 25.43 3.91
N ILE A 109 4.42 26.38 3.06
CA ILE A 109 5.35 26.09 1.96
C ILE A 109 6.70 25.58 2.51
N PRO A 110 7.37 26.29 3.45
CA PRO A 110 8.56 25.76 4.10
C PRO A 110 8.29 24.45 4.84
N GLY A 111 7.15 24.34 5.54
CA GLY A 111 6.77 23.12 6.26
C GLY A 111 6.66 21.90 5.33
N MET A 112 6.00 22.06 4.18
CA MET A 112 5.90 21.03 3.13
C MET A 112 7.27 20.67 2.56
N ALA A 113 8.09 21.67 2.22
CA ALA A 113 9.43 21.44 1.67
C ALA A 113 10.33 20.67 2.64
N ILE A 114 10.35 21.07 3.92
CA ILE A 114 11.12 20.39 4.97
C ILE A 114 10.58 18.96 5.17
N SER A 115 9.26 18.78 5.22
CA SER A 115 8.65 17.47 5.43
C SER A 115 8.94 16.50 4.28
N LEU A 116 8.87 16.96 3.03
CA LEU A 116 9.23 16.17 1.86
C LEU A 116 10.73 15.85 1.85
N PHE A 117 11.59 16.84 2.11
CA PHE A 117 13.03 16.63 2.18
C PHE A 117 13.39 15.58 3.23
N LEU A 118 12.87 15.74 4.46
CA LEU A 118 13.11 14.80 5.55
C LEU A 118 12.55 13.43 5.22
N GLY A 119 11.33 13.33 4.69
CA GLY A 119 10.74 12.05 4.31
C GLY A 119 11.53 11.32 3.24
N MET A 120 11.96 12.04 2.18
CA MET A 120 12.81 11.48 1.14
C MET A 120 14.20 11.09 1.67
N TRP A 121 14.78 11.90 2.56
CA TRP A 121 16.06 11.57 3.21
C TRP A 121 15.93 10.32 4.10
N LEU A 122 14.91 10.25 4.95
CA LEU A 122 14.55 9.08 5.76
C LEU A 122 14.37 7.83 4.87
N SER A 123 13.77 8.00 3.69
CA SER A 123 13.59 6.88 2.75
C SER A 123 14.90 6.29 2.21
N ARG A 124 16.00 7.04 2.30
CA ARG A 124 17.34 6.58 1.90
C ARG A 124 18.15 6.05 3.08
N VAL A 125 17.93 6.57 4.28
CA VAL A 125 18.70 6.21 5.48
C VAL A 125 18.14 4.97 6.18
N PHE A 126 16.82 4.79 6.18
CA PHE A 126 16.21 3.64 6.83
C PHE A 126 16.20 2.38 5.96
N VAL A 127 16.38 1.22 6.59
CA VAL A 127 16.25 -0.10 5.95
C VAL A 127 14.86 -0.28 5.33
N LEU A 128 13.83 0.23 6.00
CA LEU A 128 12.46 0.30 5.48
C LEU A 128 12.23 1.64 4.78
N GLY A 129 12.94 1.88 3.68
CA GLY A 129 12.88 3.12 2.91
C GLY A 129 11.46 3.65 2.61
N PRO A 130 10.47 2.82 2.24
CA PRO A 130 9.10 3.28 2.02
C PRO A 130 8.46 4.01 3.22
N LEU A 131 8.91 3.76 4.46
CA LEU A 131 8.40 4.45 5.65
C LEU A 131 8.67 5.95 5.63
N GLY A 132 9.92 6.34 5.32
CA GLY A 132 10.30 7.75 5.27
C GLY A 132 9.47 8.51 4.24
N PHE A 133 9.24 7.87 3.08
CA PHE A 133 8.38 8.42 2.04
C PHE A 133 6.94 8.64 2.53
N ILE A 134 6.31 7.64 3.16
CA ILE A 134 4.93 7.76 3.67
C ILE A 134 4.82 8.89 4.69
N ILE A 135 5.77 9.00 5.62
CA ILE A 135 5.77 10.05 6.66
C ILE A 135 5.81 11.43 6.00
N GLY A 136 6.79 11.68 5.14
CA GLY A 136 6.94 12.99 4.49
C GLY A 136 5.76 13.31 3.57
N PHE A 137 5.26 12.31 2.84
CA PHE A 137 4.11 12.45 1.94
C PHE A 137 2.83 12.81 2.70
N VAL A 138 2.49 12.07 3.76
CA VAL A 138 1.29 12.34 4.57
C VAL A 138 1.33 13.75 5.16
N VAL A 139 2.48 14.15 5.72
CA VAL A 139 2.64 15.50 6.29
C VAL A 139 2.48 16.56 5.21
N ALA A 140 3.20 16.44 4.09
CA ALA A 140 3.18 17.45 3.04
C ALA A 140 1.82 17.58 2.35
N VAL A 141 1.18 16.45 2.01
CA VAL A 141 -0.15 16.46 1.38
C VAL A 141 -1.19 17.01 2.32
N SER A 142 -1.16 16.62 3.60
CA SER A 142 -2.10 17.17 4.57
C SER A 142 -1.96 18.69 4.64
N GLN A 143 -0.73 19.21 4.70
CA GLN A 143 -0.43 20.64 4.68
C GLN A 143 -0.94 21.40 3.44
N SER A 144 -1.41 20.74 2.38
CA SER A 144 -2.07 21.43 1.25
C SER A 144 -3.54 21.80 1.51
N ILE A 145 -4.21 21.17 2.50
CA ILE A 145 -5.68 21.20 2.62
C ILE A 145 -6.20 22.19 3.65
N GLY A 146 -5.55 22.32 4.80
CA GLY A 146 -5.99 23.09 5.97
C GLY A 146 -6.39 24.57 5.87
N GLU A 147 -6.45 25.22 4.69
CA GLU A 147 -7.18 26.51 4.54
C GLU A 147 -8.55 26.34 3.88
N ALA A 148 -8.76 25.23 3.17
CA ALA A 148 -10.06 24.84 2.67
C ALA A 148 -11.01 24.43 3.82
N VAL A 149 -10.48 24.15 5.01
CA VAL A 149 -11.27 23.74 6.18
C VAL A 149 -11.58 24.96 7.05
N PRO A 150 -12.86 25.31 7.27
CA PRO A 150 -13.25 26.54 7.96
C PRO A 150 -12.93 26.57 9.46
N SER A 151 -12.81 25.42 10.12
CA SER A 151 -12.57 25.33 11.56
C SER A 151 -11.42 24.39 11.94
N PRO A 152 -10.60 24.76 12.94
CA PRO A 152 -9.52 23.91 13.43
C PRO A 152 -10.02 22.56 13.96
N GLU A 153 -11.17 22.55 14.62
CA GLU A 153 -11.77 21.34 15.18
C GLU A 153 -12.17 20.37 14.07
N GLN A 154 -12.70 20.89 12.95
CA GLN A 154 -13.03 20.06 11.79
C GLN A 154 -11.76 19.54 11.13
N LEU A 155 -10.71 20.36 11.01
CA LEU A 155 -9.44 19.93 10.45
C LEU A 155 -8.81 18.77 11.24
N VAL A 156 -8.79 18.88 12.57
CA VAL A 156 -8.28 17.79 13.43
C VAL A 156 -9.13 16.54 13.25
N ARG A 157 -10.46 16.68 13.21
CA ARG A 157 -11.38 15.55 12.98
C ARG A 157 -11.13 14.87 11.64
N ASP A 158 -10.94 15.64 10.56
CA ASP A 158 -10.67 15.10 9.22
C ASP A 158 -9.34 14.35 9.18
N ILE A 159 -8.30 14.89 9.82
CA ILE A 159 -6.99 14.24 9.94
C ILE A 159 -7.09 12.93 10.75
N LEU A 160 -7.89 12.90 11.82
CA LEU A 160 -8.09 11.67 12.60
C LEU A 160 -8.91 10.63 11.81
N TRP A 161 -9.92 11.05 11.05
CA TRP A 161 -10.64 10.16 10.15
C TRP A 161 -9.75 9.60 9.04
N LEU A 162 -8.83 10.40 8.51
CA LEU A 162 -7.81 9.93 7.56
C LEU A 162 -6.96 8.81 8.17
N TRP A 163 -6.55 8.95 9.44
CA TRP A 163 -5.83 7.89 10.13
C TRP A 163 -6.68 6.61 10.27
N VAL A 164 -7.95 6.74 10.64
CA VAL A 164 -8.87 5.59 10.74
C VAL A 164 -9.03 4.90 9.38
N ALA A 165 -9.25 5.66 8.31
CA ALA A 165 -9.37 5.16 6.94
C ALA A 165 -8.15 4.35 6.49
N LEU A 166 -6.95 4.86 6.77
CA LEU A 166 -5.69 4.17 6.54
C LEU A 166 -5.60 2.89 7.39
N ALA A 167 -5.92 2.98 8.69
CA ALA A 167 -5.70 1.91 9.65
C ALA A 167 -6.52 0.66 9.34
N TYR A 168 -7.84 0.79 9.14
CA TYR A 168 -8.63 -0.40 8.81
C TYR A 168 -8.39 -0.89 7.39
N GLY A 169 -8.09 -0.01 6.43
CA GLY A 169 -7.75 -0.42 5.06
C GLY A 169 -6.51 -1.31 5.06
N VAL A 170 -5.46 -0.91 5.79
CA VAL A 170 -4.27 -1.72 6.03
C VAL A 170 -4.62 -3.01 6.77
N GLY A 171 -5.37 -2.91 7.88
CA GLY A 171 -5.72 -4.04 8.74
C GLY A 171 -6.48 -5.14 7.99
N VAL A 172 -7.54 -4.77 7.26
CA VAL A 172 -8.33 -5.66 6.40
C VAL A 172 -7.42 -6.36 5.40
N THR A 173 -6.53 -5.62 4.76
CA THR A 173 -5.63 -6.17 3.73
C THR A 173 -4.66 -7.21 4.31
N VAL A 174 -4.06 -6.92 5.45
CA VAL A 174 -3.15 -7.84 6.14
C VAL A 174 -3.89 -9.09 6.60
N VAL A 175 -5.09 -8.94 7.15
CA VAL A 175 -5.92 -10.07 7.60
C VAL A 175 -6.30 -10.97 6.42
N LEU A 176 -6.84 -10.41 5.34
CA LEU A 176 -7.26 -11.20 4.17
C LEU A 176 -6.08 -11.89 3.49
N ASN A 177 -4.95 -11.21 3.30
CA ASN A 177 -3.76 -11.84 2.74
C ASN A 177 -3.21 -12.95 3.65
N SER A 178 -3.23 -12.75 4.97
CA SER A 178 -2.76 -13.78 5.91
C SER A 178 -3.63 -15.03 5.89
N LEU A 179 -4.95 -14.86 5.76
CA LEU A 179 -5.93 -15.96 5.76
C LEU A 179 -5.99 -16.71 4.43
N PHE A 180 -5.96 -16.02 3.31
CA PHE A 180 -6.34 -16.59 2.01
C PHE A 180 -5.18 -16.72 1.01
N LEU A 181 -4.05 -16.03 1.21
CA LEU A 181 -2.92 -16.17 0.31
C LEU A 181 -2.26 -17.54 0.53
N PRO A 182 -1.98 -18.34 -0.51
CA PRO A 182 -1.26 -19.60 -0.35
C PRO A 182 0.18 -19.34 0.10
N ASP A 183 0.69 -20.15 1.03
CA ASP A 183 2.12 -20.13 1.35
C ASP A 183 2.87 -20.68 0.14
N THR A 184 3.86 -19.94 -0.35
CA THR A 184 4.78 -20.48 -1.36
C THR A 184 5.50 -21.65 -0.72
N ALA A 185 5.23 -22.87 -1.21
CA ALA A 185 5.91 -24.07 -0.75
C ALA A 185 7.42 -23.83 -0.72
N SER A 186 8.07 -24.21 0.38
CA SER A 186 9.51 -24.10 0.58
C SER A 186 10.24 -24.54 -0.69
N ALA A 187 11.18 -23.71 -1.15
CA ALA A 187 12.10 -24.09 -2.22
C ALA A 187 12.66 -25.49 -1.93
N PRO A 188 12.77 -26.38 -2.93
CA PRO A 188 13.27 -27.73 -2.72
C PRO A 188 14.63 -27.66 -2.02
N ALA A 189 14.73 -28.38 -0.90
CA ALA A 189 15.93 -28.47 -0.08
C ALA A 189 17.16 -28.65 -0.96
N HIS A 190 18.16 -27.81 -0.70
CA HIS A 190 19.50 -27.88 -1.27
C HIS A 190 19.96 -29.34 -1.26
N ARG A 191 20.05 -30.00 -2.43
CA ARG A 191 20.76 -31.30 -2.51
C ARG A 191 22.24 -31.00 -2.34
N PRO A 192 22.90 -31.46 -1.26
CA PRO A 192 24.35 -31.43 -1.22
C PRO A 192 24.89 -32.32 -2.35
N LYS A 193 25.94 -31.84 -3.02
CA LYS A 193 26.76 -32.63 -3.92
C LYS A 193 27.60 -33.64 -3.13
#